data_AF-A0AB73KZ15-F1
#
_entry.id   AF-A0AB73KZ15-F1
#
_cell.length_a   1.000
_cell.length_b   1.000
_cell.length_c   1.000
_cell.angle_alpha   90.00
_cell.angle_beta   90.00
_cell.angle_gamma   90.00
#
_symmetry.space_group_name_H-M   'P 1'
#
loop_
_entity.id
_entity.type
_entity.pdbx_description
1 polymer ?
#
loop_
_entity_poly.entity_id
_entity_poly.type
_entity_poly.pdbx_seq_one_letter_code
_entity_poly.pdbx_strand_id
1 'polypeptide(L)'
;ASAWTPKPSPLTTPWTDQVPTDKPLNEYPRPQLTRPDWANLNGIWDFAVTAANAGQPTRWNEQIRVPFVAESALSGVKRQVNAGDKLWYRRTFTVPAGWNGRNVVLNFGASDWRTTVWVNGQQAGAEHSGGYD
;
A
#
# COMPACT_ATOMS: atom_id res chain seq x y z
N ALA A 1 7.14 -18.05 -3.73
CA ALA A 1 6.05 -17.21 -4.26
C ALA A 1 6.43 -16.80 -5.68
N SER A 2 5.50 -16.79 -6.64
CA SER A 2 5.80 -16.33 -8.01
C SER A 2 6.22 -14.86 -7.98
N ALA A 3 7.20 -14.49 -8.80
CA ALA A 3 7.59 -13.09 -8.96
C ALA A 3 6.41 -12.27 -9.48
N TRP A 4 6.16 -11.12 -8.85
CA TRP A 4 5.12 -10.19 -9.30
C TRP A 4 5.45 -9.69 -10.71
N THR A 5 4.50 -9.77 -11.63
CA THR A 5 4.68 -9.30 -13.01
C THR A 5 3.85 -8.04 -13.24
N PRO A 6 4.48 -6.87 -13.45
CA PRO A 6 3.79 -5.65 -13.86
C PRO A 6 2.95 -5.85 -15.13
N LYS A 7 1.88 -5.07 -15.30
CA LYS A 7 1.16 -5.03 -16.58
C LYS A 7 2.03 -4.32 -17.64
N PRO A 8 1.76 -4.51 -18.94
CA PRO A 8 2.41 -3.74 -19.98
C PRO A 8 2.18 -2.24 -19.81
N SER A 9 3.26 -1.46 -19.78
CA SER A 9 3.21 0.00 -19.71
C SER A 9 3.22 0.61 -21.12
N PRO A 10 2.40 1.64 -21.41
CA PRO A 10 2.46 2.34 -22.70
C PRO A 10 3.72 3.19 -22.86
N LEU A 11 4.39 3.53 -21.75
CA LEU A 11 5.63 4.30 -21.71
C LEU A 11 6.62 3.58 -20.80
N THR A 12 7.84 3.37 -21.29
CA THR A 12 8.92 2.71 -20.55
C THR A 12 10.16 3.60 -20.57
N THR A 13 10.87 3.61 -19.45
CA THR A 13 12.22 4.18 -19.32
C THR A 13 13.23 3.07 -19.06
N PRO A 14 14.55 3.32 -19.20
CA PRO A 14 15.60 2.35 -18.84
C PRO A 14 15.55 1.83 -17.39
N TRP A 15 14.84 2.52 -16.50
CA TRP A 15 14.67 2.13 -15.09
C TRP A 15 13.43 1.28 -14.83
N THR A 16 12.52 1.11 -15.81
CA THR A 16 11.26 0.39 -15.63
C THR A 16 11.48 -1.04 -15.14
N ASP A 17 12.44 -1.74 -15.75
CA ASP A 17 12.77 -3.13 -15.43
C ASP A 17 13.68 -3.25 -14.19
N GLN A 18 14.15 -2.13 -13.65
CA GLN A 18 15.00 -2.10 -12.45
C GLN A 18 14.17 -2.02 -11.15
N VAL A 19 12.85 -1.82 -11.24
CA VAL A 19 11.99 -1.65 -10.05
C VAL A 19 11.78 -3.00 -9.33
N PRO A 20 12.27 -3.17 -8.07
CA PRO A 20 12.27 -4.47 -7.38
C PRO A 20 10.87 -5.05 -7.18
N THR A 21 10.59 -6.23 -7.75
CA THR A 21 9.24 -6.82 -7.83
C THR A 21 8.60 -7.16 -6.48
N ASP A 22 9.39 -7.33 -5.43
CA ASP A 22 8.94 -7.75 -4.10
C ASP A 22 8.78 -6.57 -3.12
N LYS A 23 9.78 -5.69 -3.02
CA LYS A 23 9.85 -4.57 -2.07
C LYS A 23 10.31 -3.30 -2.79
N PRO A 24 9.41 -2.64 -3.56
CA PRO A 24 9.74 -1.36 -4.18
C PRO A 24 10.00 -0.29 -3.10
N LEU A 25 10.94 0.63 -3.40
CA LEU A 25 11.35 1.72 -2.51
C LEU A 25 11.69 1.20 -1.09
N ASN A 26 12.75 0.39 -1.00
CA ASN A 26 13.16 -0.26 0.25
C ASN A 26 14.11 0.57 1.11
N GLU A 27 14.42 1.78 0.66
CA GLU A 27 15.08 2.83 1.40
C GLU A 27 14.14 3.51 2.41
N TYR A 28 14.70 4.03 3.50
CA TYR A 28 13.92 4.76 4.50
C TYR A 28 13.44 6.09 3.92
N PRO A 29 12.14 6.46 4.03
CA PRO A 29 11.57 7.62 3.34
C PRO A 29 12.19 8.98 3.69
N ARG A 30 12.79 9.12 4.87
CA ARG A 30 13.47 10.35 5.32
C ARG A 30 14.93 10.06 5.69
N PRO A 31 15.86 10.00 4.71
CA PRO A 31 17.23 9.53 4.94
C PRO A 31 17.96 10.23 6.10
N GLN A 32 17.73 11.54 6.27
CA GLN A 32 18.32 12.36 7.32
C GLN A 32 17.70 12.14 8.72
N LEU A 33 16.51 11.53 8.81
CA LEU A 33 15.76 11.28 10.06
C LEU A 33 15.49 9.78 10.22
N THR A 34 16.47 8.97 9.86
CA THR A 34 16.41 7.51 9.90
C THR A 34 16.25 7.01 11.33
N ARG A 35 15.36 6.04 11.49
CA ARG A 35 15.24 5.25 12.72
C ARG A 35 15.76 3.84 12.42
N PRO A 36 16.64 3.28 13.28
CA PRO A 36 17.22 1.97 13.02
C PRO A 36 16.17 0.85 13.07
N ASP A 37 15.19 0.99 13.95
CA ASP A 37 14.05 0.10 14.09
C ASP A 37 12.92 0.53 13.13
N TRP A 38 13.03 0.10 11.88
CA TRP A 38 12.05 0.35 10.84
C TRP A 38 11.80 -0.89 9.98
N ALA A 39 10.56 -1.05 9.51
CA ALA A 39 10.18 -2.14 8.63
C ALA A 39 9.36 -1.59 7.46
N ASN A 40 9.77 -1.93 6.24
CA ASN A 40 9.04 -1.60 5.03
C ASN A 40 7.82 -2.53 4.86
N LEU A 41 6.64 -1.95 4.64
CA LEU A 41 5.42 -2.70 4.33
C LEU A 41 5.02 -2.65 2.85
N ASN A 42 5.82 -2.02 1.98
CA ASN A 42 5.64 -2.05 0.53
C ASN A 42 5.70 -3.50 -0.01
N GLY A 43 5.14 -3.68 -1.20
CA GLY A 43 5.02 -4.97 -1.87
C GLY A 43 3.56 -5.32 -2.16
N ILE A 44 3.25 -6.61 -2.18
CA ILE A 44 1.94 -7.11 -2.60
C ILE A 44 0.94 -7.07 -1.44
N TRP A 45 -0.19 -6.40 -1.66
CA TRP A 45 -1.32 -6.32 -0.74
C TRP A 45 -2.55 -6.93 -1.41
N ASP A 46 -3.43 -7.52 -0.62
CA ASP A 46 -4.77 -7.87 -1.09
C ASP A 46 -5.52 -6.58 -1.42
N PHE A 47 -6.28 -6.62 -2.51
CA PHE A 47 -6.97 -5.46 -3.05
C PHE A 47 -8.42 -5.79 -3.41
N ALA A 48 -9.29 -4.81 -3.22
CA ALA A 48 -10.66 -4.86 -3.66
C ALA A 48 -11.19 -3.44 -3.90
N VAL A 49 -12.16 -3.33 -4.79
CA VAL A 49 -12.89 -2.09 -5.04
C VAL A 49 -14.36 -2.35 -4.74
N THR A 50 -14.98 -1.44 -3.99
CA THR A 50 -16.41 -1.46 -3.69
C THR A 50 -17.04 -0.14 -4.11
N ALA A 51 -18.37 -0.06 -4.14
CA ALA A 51 -19.05 1.23 -4.21
C ALA A 51 -18.69 2.10 -2.99
N ALA A 52 -18.71 3.43 -3.15
CA ALA A 52 -18.33 4.39 -2.12
C ALA A 52 -19.17 4.27 -0.82
N ASN A 53 -20.45 3.89 -0.95
CA ASN A 53 -21.36 3.69 0.17
C ASN A 53 -21.37 2.26 0.72
N ALA A 54 -20.61 1.34 0.13
CA ALA A 54 -20.49 -0.02 0.62
C ALA A 54 -19.47 -0.12 1.78
N GLY A 55 -19.68 -1.12 2.63
CA GLY A 55 -18.77 -1.49 3.71
C GLY A 55 -17.55 -2.29 3.21
N GLN A 56 -16.81 -2.84 4.17
CA GLN A 56 -15.63 -3.67 3.90
C GLN A 56 -15.99 -4.88 3.04
N PRO A 57 -15.18 -5.22 2.02
CA PRO A 57 -15.42 -6.39 1.19
C PRO A 57 -15.20 -7.68 1.99
N THR A 58 -16.05 -8.67 1.75
CA THR A 58 -15.92 -10.03 2.30
C THR A 58 -15.01 -10.92 1.45
N ARG A 59 -14.73 -10.52 0.21
CA ARG A 59 -13.87 -11.25 -0.74
C ARG A 59 -12.76 -10.33 -1.25
N TRP A 60 -11.56 -10.89 -1.34
CA TRP A 60 -10.33 -10.20 -1.76
C TRP A 60 -9.76 -10.95 -2.96
N ASN A 61 -10.31 -10.64 -4.14
CA ASN A 61 -10.05 -11.41 -5.36
C ASN A 61 -8.90 -10.83 -6.20
N GLU A 62 -8.38 -9.68 -5.82
CA GLU A 62 -7.31 -8.99 -6.53
C GLU A 62 -6.15 -8.72 -5.57
N GLN A 63 -5.00 -8.41 -6.15
CA GLN A 63 -3.83 -7.95 -5.44
C GLN A 63 -3.30 -6.70 -6.13
N ILE A 64 -2.67 -5.83 -5.35
CA ILE A 64 -2.04 -4.61 -5.82
C ILE A 64 -0.64 -4.51 -5.26
N ARG A 65 0.29 -3.97 -6.04
CA ARG A 65 1.66 -3.68 -5.59
C ARG A 65 1.76 -2.25 -5.07
N VAL A 66 1.81 -2.11 -3.75
CA VAL A 66 2.04 -0.85 -3.04
C VAL A 66 3.52 -0.47 -3.16
N PRO A 67 3.85 0.81 -3.46
CA PRO A 67 3.01 2.00 -3.34
C PRO A 67 2.41 2.53 -4.65
N PHE A 68 2.28 1.70 -5.68
CA PHE A 68 1.79 2.17 -6.98
C PHE A 68 0.25 2.29 -7.02
N VAL A 69 -0.25 3.37 -7.62
CA VAL A 69 -1.69 3.62 -7.80
C VAL A 69 -2.35 2.56 -8.70
N ALA A 70 -3.65 2.30 -8.50
CA ALA A 70 -4.41 1.26 -9.20
C ALA A 70 -4.39 1.41 -10.74
N GLU A 71 -4.30 2.64 -11.23
CA GLU A 71 -4.24 2.99 -12.66
C GLU A 71 -2.91 2.62 -13.32
N SER A 72 -1.84 2.51 -12.52
CA SER A 72 -0.49 2.30 -13.05
C SER A 72 -0.28 0.86 -13.50
N ALA A 73 0.62 0.68 -14.47
CA ALA A 73 1.04 -0.65 -14.91
C ALA A 73 1.84 -1.41 -13.82
N LEU A 74 2.63 -0.67 -13.02
CA LEU A 74 3.48 -1.22 -11.97
C LEU A 74 2.68 -1.79 -10.78
N SER A 75 1.47 -1.27 -10.52
CA SER A 75 0.56 -1.78 -9.50
C SER A 75 -0.07 -3.12 -9.84
N GLY A 76 0.10 -3.58 -11.09
CA GLY A 76 -0.47 -4.80 -11.69
C GLY A 76 -2.00 -4.83 -11.85
N VAL A 77 -2.70 -3.80 -11.39
CA VAL A 77 -4.14 -3.64 -11.59
C VAL A 77 -4.41 -2.97 -12.94
N LYS A 78 -3.77 -1.81 -13.20
CA LYS A 78 -3.94 -0.98 -14.40
C LYS A 78 -5.43 -0.75 -14.75
N ARG A 79 -6.21 -0.30 -13.77
CA ARG A 79 -7.64 -0.02 -13.91
C ARG A 79 -7.97 1.39 -13.41
N GLN A 80 -8.81 2.09 -14.15
CA GLN A 80 -9.35 3.39 -13.74
C GLN A 80 -10.26 3.23 -12.52
N VAL A 81 -10.03 4.05 -11.51
CA VAL A 81 -10.90 4.24 -10.35
C VAL A 81 -11.64 5.57 -10.53
N ASN A 82 -12.93 5.58 -10.17
CA ASN A 82 -13.80 6.75 -10.29
C ASN A 82 -14.27 7.23 -8.91
N ALA A 83 -14.89 8.41 -8.86
CA ALA A 83 -15.40 9.00 -7.62
C ALA A 83 -16.45 8.14 -6.88
N GLY A 84 -17.09 7.20 -7.58
CA GLY A 84 -18.03 6.24 -6.99
C GLY A 84 -17.38 5.03 -6.35
N ASP A 85 -16.05 4.89 -6.44
CA ASP A 85 -15.30 3.73 -5.98
C ASP A 85 -14.67 3.98 -4.60
N LYS A 86 -14.58 2.92 -3.80
CA LYS A 86 -13.80 2.86 -2.57
C LYS A 86 -12.81 1.72 -2.67
N LEU A 87 -11.54 2.05 -2.47
CA LEU A 87 -10.44 1.11 -2.56
C LEU A 87 -10.16 0.53 -1.18
N TRP A 88 -9.99 -0.78 -1.14
CA TRP A 88 -9.65 -1.51 0.06
C TRP A 88 -8.31 -2.20 -0.14
N TYR A 89 -7.44 -2.05 0.86
CA TYR A 89 -6.11 -2.64 0.91
C TYR A 89 -6.02 -3.48 2.17
N ARG A 90 -5.45 -4.70 2.06
CA ARG A 90 -5.21 -5.55 3.21
C ARG A 90 -3.86 -6.23 3.13
N ARG A 91 -3.14 -6.23 4.26
CA ARG A 91 -1.87 -6.93 4.41
C ARG A 91 -1.77 -7.52 5.80
N THR A 92 -1.23 -8.74 5.88
CA THR A 92 -0.75 -9.31 7.13
C THR A 92 0.76 -9.09 7.23
N PHE A 93 1.22 -8.69 8.41
CA PHE A 93 2.63 -8.52 8.69
C PHE A 93 2.93 -8.92 10.14
N THR A 94 4.19 -9.17 10.43
CA THR A 94 4.66 -9.51 11.79
C THR A 94 5.43 -8.32 12.35
N VAL A 95 5.04 -7.86 13.53
CA VAL A 95 5.81 -6.88 14.29
C VAL A 95 7.09 -7.58 14.79
N PRO A 96 8.30 -7.04 14.52
CA PRO A 96 9.54 -7.63 15.02
C PRO A 96 9.52 -7.82 16.54
N ALA A 97 9.97 -8.99 17.02
CA ALA A 97 9.90 -9.34 18.44
C ALA A 97 10.65 -8.33 19.34
N GLY A 98 11.73 -7.72 18.83
CA GLY A 98 12.49 -6.68 19.54
C GLY A 98 11.73 -5.38 19.79
N TRP A 99 10.55 -5.20 19.19
CA TRP A 99 9.70 -4.02 19.38
C TRP A 99 8.65 -4.21 20.48
N ASN A 100 8.60 -5.39 21.12
CA ASN A 100 7.64 -5.67 22.19
C ASN A 100 7.72 -4.62 23.33
N GLY A 101 6.56 -4.19 23.83
CA GLY A 101 6.45 -3.17 24.87
C GLY A 101 6.76 -1.73 24.43
N ARG A 102 7.07 -1.48 23.15
CA ARG A 102 7.30 -0.15 22.59
C ARG A 102 6.04 0.41 21.94
N ASN A 103 6.03 1.71 21.68
CA ASN A 103 5.03 2.33 20.82
C ASN A 103 5.37 2.10 19.35
N VAL A 104 4.62 1.24 18.67
CA VAL A 104 4.81 0.90 17.25
C VAL A 104 3.90 1.77 16.40
N VAL A 105 4.48 2.51 15.46
CA VAL A 105 3.77 3.45 14.59
C VAL A 105 3.70 2.89 13.17
N LEU A 106 2.48 2.77 12.63
CA LEU A 106 2.24 2.59 11.20
C LEU A 106 2.30 3.95 10.52
N ASN A 107 3.15 4.09 9.51
CA ASN A 107 3.33 5.33 8.77
C ASN A 107 2.99 5.12 7.29
N PHE A 108 2.05 5.91 6.78
CA PHE A 108 1.71 5.97 5.36
C PHE A 108 2.30 7.26 4.81
N GLY A 109 3.14 7.16 3.78
CA GLY A 109 3.78 8.35 3.19
C GLY A 109 2.79 9.28 2.48
N ALA A 110 1.77 8.69 1.86
CA ALA A 110 0.67 9.35 1.18
C ALA A 110 -0.48 8.34 1.01
N SER A 111 -1.74 8.78 1.12
CA SER A 111 -2.91 7.95 0.84
C SER A 111 -4.10 8.83 0.45
N ASP A 112 -4.38 8.89 -0.86
CA ASP A 112 -5.35 9.82 -1.40
C ASP A 112 -6.80 9.28 -1.40
N TRP A 113 -7.83 10.07 -1.07
CA TRP A 113 -7.78 11.32 -0.30
C TRP A 113 -8.23 11.10 1.15
N ARG A 114 -9.25 10.26 1.37
CA ARG A 114 -9.80 9.96 2.70
C ARG A 114 -9.47 8.54 3.10
N THR A 115 -8.69 8.41 4.17
CA THR A 115 -8.11 7.15 4.62
C THR A 115 -8.50 6.84 6.04
N THR A 116 -9.08 5.66 6.24
CA THR A 116 -9.29 5.06 7.56
C THR A 116 -8.44 3.79 7.63
N VAL A 117 -7.76 3.59 8.75
CA VAL A 117 -6.88 2.43 8.96
C VAL A 117 -7.48 1.54 10.04
N TRP A 118 -7.47 0.23 9.80
CA TRP A 118 -7.85 -0.77 10.80
C TRP A 118 -6.71 -1.76 11.01
N VAL A 119 -6.42 -2.07 12.27
CA VAL A 119 -5.46 -3.10 12.68
C VAL A 119 -6.24 -4.17 13.44
N ASN A 120 -6.23 -5.41 12.94
CA ASN A 120 -6.95 -6.54 13.55
C ASN A 120 -8.44 -6.25 13.81
N GLY A 121 -9.09 -5.51 12.90
CA GLY A 121 -10.51 -5.15 12.99
C GLY A 121 -10.81 -3.93 13.87
N GLN A 122 -9.81 -3.35 14.54
CA GLN A 122 -9.97 -2.13 15.33
C GLN A 122 -9.45 -0.93 14.55
N GLN A 123 -10.21 0.17 14.54
CA GLN A 123 -9.75 1.40 13.91
C GLN A 123 -8.50 1.93 14.64
N ALA A 124 -7.46 2.24 13.87
CA ALA A 124 -6.20 2.75 14.38
C ALA A 124 -6.08 4.25 14.05
N GLY A 125 -6.24 5.09 15.06
CA GLY A 125 -6.18 6.54 14.93
C GLY A 125 -7.44 7.18 14.34
N ALA A 126 -7.36 8.49 14.11
CA ALA A 126 -8.40 9.25 13.43
C ALA A 126 -8.36 8.98 11.91
N GLU A 127 -9.49 9.21 11.25
CA GLU A 127 -9.51 9.30 9.79
C GLU A 127 -8.59 10.45 9.34
N HIS A 128 -7.84 10.22 8.26
CA HIS A 128 -7.02 11.24 7.61
C HIS A 128 -7.67 11.64 6.29
N SER A 129 -7.74 12.94 6.01
CA SER A 129 -8.10 13.48 4.70
C SER A 129 -6.96 14.35 4.21
N GLY A 130 -6.32 13.96 3.12
CA GLY A 130 -5.10 14.59 2.58
C GLY A 130 -4.32 13.59 1.73
N GLY A 131 -3.86 14.01 0.56
CA GLY A 131 -3.05 13.16 -0.32
C GLY A 131 -1.55 13.30 -0.07
N TYR A 132 -1.12 14.45 0.49
CA TYR A 132 0.28 14.85 0.64
C TYR A 132 0.51 15.72 1.90
N ASP A 133 -0.45 15.71 2.83
CA ASP A 133 -0.50 16.62 3.98
C ASP A 133 0.12 16.03 5.26
#